data_AF-A0A963PIE5-F1
#
_entry.id   AF-A0A963PIE5-F1
#
_cell.length_a   1.000
_cell.length_b   1.000
_cell.length_c   1.000
_cell.angle_alpha   90.00
_cell.angle_beta   90.00
_cell.angle_gamma   90.00
#
_symmetry.space_group_name_H-M   'P 1'
#
loop_
_entity.id
_entity.type
_entity.pdbx_description
1 polymer ?
#
loop_
_entity_poly.entity_id
_entity_poly.type
_entity_poly.pdbx_seq_one_letter_code
_entity_poly.pdbx_strand_id
1 'polypeptide(L)'
;RLQSTPPAADLALVQGGFGWSSATGASDAAAKVQTLGRVDIEVLWLFSLDRPVNSLLDLVNQRVATGPEGSGHRVMLQRLLRQFHFAPGQVQLSELSGLAARDALVNREVDAVFMVASPSSPGVLALLSTPGVELASMRRTTAISERNNYLETRLLPADALGTHLPGQDTTVLTTSTHLLVRQDLDPALKRVATAVAAEVHGGATPFLLAGEFPSLRFSDFPSAPEARQVLTQGLVRLESLLPFSWAQVMQRLLVIGTPLLVLTLILWRLMPSWARWRLENRVTRWYGELRFIENDLATHAVNLSGMDLSRIHARLNAMEVAIVGEGLPAELAQRCYTLRQHVNFVRQRIREYRGR
;
A
#
# COMPACT_ATOMS: atom_id res chain seq x y z
N ARG A 1 17.78 -7.39 0.09
CA ARG A 1 16.55 -8.19 -0.17
C ARG A 1 15.35 -7.31 -0.51
N LEU A 2 14.94 -6.39 0.38
CA LEU A 2 13.86 -5.43 0.07
C LEU A 2 14.15 -4.53 -1.15
N GLN A 3 15.42 -4.21 -1.37
CA GLN A 3 15.87 -3.31 -2.43
C GLN A 3 16.39 -4.03 -3.70
N SER A 4 16.38 -5.37 -3.73
CA SER A 4 16.85 -6.09 -4.93
C SER A 4 15.90 -5.90 -6.10
N THR A 5 16.38 -6.08 -7.33
CA THR A 5 15.56 -6.05 -8.55
C THR A 5 15.71 -7.38 -9.28
N PRO A 6 14.68 -8.26 -9.29
CA PRO A 6 13.39 -8.14 -8.60
C PRO A 6 13.51 -8.23 -7.07
N PRO A 7 12.53 -7.72 -6.31
CA PRO A 7 12.53 -7.79 -4.86
C PRO A 7 12.39 -9.23 -4.38
N ALA A 8 13.29 -9.66 -3.48
CA ALA A 8 13.29 -11.02 -2.92
C ALA A 8 12.43 -11.15 -1.64
N ALA A 9 11.94 -10.02 -1.12
CA ALA A 9 11.06 -9.95 0.04
C ALA A 9 10.24 -8.64 -0.01
N ASP A 10 9.05 -8.66 0.60
CA ASP A 10 8.17 -7.48 0.70
C ASP A 10 8.26 -6.80 2.08
N LEU A 11 8.49 -7.58 3.14
CA LEU A 11 8.70 -7.11 4.50
C LEU A 11 10.00 -7.68 5.09
N ALA A 12 10.62 -6.94 6.00
CA ALA A 12 11.78 -7.42 6.74
C ALA A 12 11.84 -6.81 8.15
N LEU A 13 12.29 -7.61 9.12
CA LEU A 13 12.73 -7.11 10.42
C LEU A 13 14.17 -6.64 10.30
N VAL A 14 14.44 -5.40 10.71
CA VAL A 14 15.76 -4.77 10.59
C VAL A 14 16.11 -4.07 11.89
N GLN A 15 17.29 -4.37 12.43
CA GLN A 15 17.86 -3.72 13.61
C GLN A 15 17.97 -2.19 13.40
N GLY A 16 17.81 -1.43 14.48
CA GLY A 16 18.05 0.01 14.52
C GLY A 16 19.51 0.35 14.27
N GLY A 17 19.75 1.58 13.81
CA GLY A 17 21.08 2.00 13.38
C GLY A 17 21.46 1.51 11.98
N PHE A 18 20.51 1.06 11.17
CA PHE A 18 20.74 0.80 9.74
C PHE A 18 19.89 1.70 8.83
N GLY A 19 19.19 2.67 9.42
CA GLY A 19 18.36 3.63 8.71
C GLY A 19 19.08 4.91 8.32
N TRP A 20 18.34 5.82 7.68
CA TRP A 20 18.89 7.08 7.17
C TRP A 20 19.45 7.97 8.29
N SER A 21 18.83 7.97 9.48
CA SER A 21 19.33 8.70 10.67
C SER A 21 20.72 8.24 11.13
N SER A 22 21.16 7.05 10.70
CA SER A 22 22.41 6.41 11.13
C SER A 22 23.51 6.44 10.05
N ALA A 23 23.19 6.92 8.85
CA ALA A 23 24.12 6.95 7.73
C ALA A 23 24.91 8.27 7.68
N THR A 24 26.22 8.19 7.90
CA THR A 24 27.17 9.24 7.50
C THR A 24 27.46 9.14 5.99
N GLY A 25 26.45 9.38 5.14
CA GLY A 25 26.63 9.42 3.68
C GLY A 25 25.37 9.09 2.85
N ALA A 26 25.11 9.94 1.85
CA ALA A 26 24.14 9.92 0.74
C ALA A 26 22.80 9.16 0.93
N SER A 27 21.73 9.95 1.05
CA SER A 27 20.34 9.60 1.37
C SER A 27 19.53 8.91 0.26
N ASP A 28 20.10 8.53 -0.87
CA ASP A 28 19.31 8.03 -2.01
C ASP A 28 18.95 6.54 -1.90
N ALA A 29 19.75 5.74 -1.18
CA ALA A 29 19.48 4.30 -1.03
C ALA A 29 18.33 4.00 -0.04
N ALA A 30 18.05 4.90 0.91
CA ALA A 30 16.97 4.73 1.90
C ALA A 30 15.57 4.98 1.32
N ALA A 31 15.47 5.63 0.15
CA ALA A 31 14.21 6.14 -0.38
C ALA A 31 13.18 5.05 -0.75
N LYS A 32 13.58 3.79 -0.95
CA LYS A 32 12.68 2.72 -1.42
C LYS A 32 12.03 1.88 -0.31
N VAL A 33 12.29 2.17 0.96
CA VAL A 33 11.72 1.43 2.09
C VAL A 33 11.09 2.36 3.11
N GLN A 34 10.03 1.89 3.76
CA GLN A 34 9.32 2.59 4.83
C GLN A 34 9.22 1.69 6.05
N THR A 35 9.09 2.26 7.25
CA THR A 35 8.78 1.49 8.46
C THR A 35 7.27 1.45 8.70
N LEU A 36 6.78 0.28 9.11
CA LEU A 36 5.44 0.13 9.70
C LEU A 36 5.46 0.39 11.22
N GLY A 37 6.64 0.41 11.82
CA GLY A 37 6.83 0.65 13.25
C GLY A 37 8.09 -0.05 13.76
N ARG A 38 8.61 0.45 14.87
CA ARG A 38 9.44 -0.33 15.79
C ARG A 38 8.53 -1.40 16.39
N VAL A 39 8.95 -2.66 16.42
CA VAL A 39 8.12 -3.80 16.86
C VAL A 39 8.74 -4.55 18.06
N ASP A 40 10.01 -4.33 18.34
CA ASP A 40 10.72 -4.98 19.45
C ASP A 40 11.95 -4.14 19.85
N ILE A 41 12.61 -4.55 20.93
CA ILE A 41 13.91 -4.03 21.36
C ILE A 41 14.97 -5.14 21.34
N GLU A 42 16.20 -4.74 21.05
CA GLU A 42 17.39 -5.56 21.20
C GLU A 42 18.35 -4.84 22.14
N VAL A 43 19.00 -5.59 23.01
CA VAL A 43 19.98 -5.04 23.95
C VAL A 43 21.38 -5.24 23.38
N LEU A 44 22.25 -4.26 23.56
CA LEU A 44 23.67 -4.36 23.28
C LEU A 44 24.33 -5.02 24.50
N TRP A 45 24.52 -6.33 24.40
CA TRP A 45 25.16 -7.15 25.41
C TRP A 45 26.67 -7.11 25.24
N LEU A 46 27.38 -6.92 26.36
CA LEU A 46 28.82 -7.10 26.43
C LEU A 46 29.12 -7.94 27.66
N PHE A 47 29.72 -9.11 27.43
CA PHE A 47 30.08 -10.04 28.48
C PHE A 47 31.59 -10.23 28.53
N SER A 48 32.13 -10.48 29.72
CA SER A 48 33.53 -10.82 29.98
C SER A 48 33.62 -11.91 31.04
N LEU A 49 34.75 -12.61 31.10
CA LEU A 49 34.98 -13.66 32.10
C LEU A 49 35.92 -13.16 33.20
N ASP A 50 35.51 -13.33 34.47
CA ASP A 50 36.28 -13.01 35.69
C ASP A 50 36.86 -11.57 35.73
N ARG A 51 36.27 -10.65 34.98
CA ARG A 51 36.76 -9.28 34.84
C ARG A 51 35.60 -8.32 34.56
N PRO A 52 35.47 -7.24 35.33
CA PRO A 52 34.46 -6.23 35.05
C PRO A 52 34.87 -5.37 33.85
N VAL A 53 33.94 -5.20 32.92
CA VAL A 53 34.05 -4.27 31.79
C VAL A 53 33.06 -3.13 32.00
N ASN A 54 33.55 -1.89 31.94
CA ASN A 54 32.75 -0.69 32.22
C ASN A 54 32.73 0.30 31.05
N SER A 55 33.54 0.05 30.02
CA SER A 55 33.67 0.93 28.86
C SER A 55 34.10 0.14 27.62
N LEU A 56 33.76 0.66 26.43
CA LEU A 56 34.32 0.15 25.18
C LEU A 56 35.85 0.32 25.12
N LEU A 57 36.42 1.26 25.87
CA LEU A 57 37.88 1.44 26.04
C LEU A 57 38.55 0.23 26.68
N ASP A 58 37.82 -0.57 27.46
CA ASP A 58 38.37 -1.76 28.10
C ASP A 58 38.60 -2.90 27.09
N LEU A 59 38.05 -2.77 25.87
CA LEU A 59 38.19 -3.71 24.76
C LEU A 59 39.48 -3.52 23.95
N VAL A 60 40.27 -2.48 24.24
CA VAL A 60 41.57 -2.28 23.59
C VAL A 60 42.45 -3.51 23.80
N ASN A 61 43.00 -4.02 22.69
CA ASN A 61 43.81 -5.23 22.58
C ASN A 61 43.12 -6.52 23.03
N GLN A 62 41.79 -6.53 23.17
CA GLN A 62 41.03 -7.73 23.51
C GLN A 62 40.55 -8.49 22.26
N ARG A 63 40.37 -9.80 22.40
CA ARG A 63 39.67 -10.66 21.43
C ARG A 63 38.18 -10.64 21.76
N VAL A 64 37.37 -10.09 20.86
CA VAL A 64 35.94 -9.91 21.07
C VAL A 64 35.16 -10.73 20.07
N ALA A 65 34.36 -11.69 20.55
CA ALA A 65 33.41 -12.42 19.70
C ALA A 65 32.26 -11.49 19.31
N THR A 66 32.11 -11.27 18.00
CA THR A 66 31.16 -10.30 17.43
C THR A 66 30.37 -10.87 16.25
N GLY A 67 30.46 -12.17 16.03
CA GLY A 67 29.84 -12.85 14.90
C GLY A 67 30.45 -12.54 13.54
N PRO A 68 29.90 -13.16 12.49
CA PRO A 68 30.47 -13.14 11.15
C PRO A 68 30.48 -11.73 10.56
N GLU A 69 31.30 -11.54 9.52
CA GLU A 69 31.34 -10.29 8.77
C GLU A 69 29.95 -9.92 8.22
N GLY A 70 29.60 -8.62 8.31
CA GLY A 70 28.31 -8.09 7.87
C GLY A 70 27.13 -8.32 8.84
N SER A 71 27.33 -9.01 9.95
CA SER A 71 26.30 -9.19 10.99
C SER A 71 25.97 -7.88 11.75
N GLY A 72 24.73 -7.78 12.25
CA GLY A 72 24.21 -6.57 12.90
C GLY A 72 25.03 -6.14 14.12
N HIS A 73 25.36 -7.08 15.00
CA HIS A 73 26.24 -6.85 16.16
C HIS A 73 27.67 -6.42 15.78
N ARG A 74 28.33 -7.07 14.80
CA ARG A 74 29.67 -6.64 14.36
C ARG A 74 29.66 -5.22 13.81
N VAL A 75 28.70 -4.90 12.96
CA VAL A 75 28.56 -3.55 12.38
C VAL A 75 28.29 -2.51 13.47
N MET A 76 27.43 -2.84 14.44
CA MET A 76 27.12 -1.97 15.58
C MET A 76 28.39 -1.68 16.41
N LEU A 77 29.14 -2.72 16.81
CA LEU A 77 30.37 -2.52 17.59
C LEU A 77 31.39 -1.69 16.80
N GLN A 78 31.64 -2.02 15.53
CA GLN A 78 32.58 -1.28 14.69
C GLN A 78 32.19 0.19 14.54
N ARG A 79 30.90 0.52 14.48
CA ARG A 79 30.46 1.92 14.44
C ARG A 79 30.75 2.63 15.76
N LEU A 80 30.42 2.00 16.89
CA LEU A 80 30.72 2.57 18.21
C LEU A 80 32.23 2.78 18.38
N LEU A 81 33.06 1.78 18.05
CA LEU A 81 34.52 1.90 18.11
C LEU A 81 35.05 3.06 17.25
N ARG A 82 34.55 3.22 16.01
CA ARG A 82 34.90 4.37 15.16
C ARG A 82 34.49 5.71 15.76
N GLN A 83 33.33 5.79 16.40
CA GLN A 83 32.85 7.01 17.07
C GLN A 83 33.76 7.42 18.24
N PHE A 84 34.37 6.44 18.92
CA PHE A 84 35.35 6.68 19.97
C PHE A 84 36.80 6.82 19.44
N HIS A 85 36.99 6.98 18.12
CA HIS A 85 38.29 7.16 17.46
C HIS A 85 39.28 6.01 17.64
N PHE A 86 38.79 4.78 17.77
CA PHE A 86 39.66 3.61 17.75
C PHE A 86 40.21 3.39 16.34
N ALA A 87 41.49 3.04 16.26
CA ALA A 87 42.12 2.62 15.02
C ALA A 87 41.68 1.18 14.64
N PRO A 88 41.57 0.85 13.33
CA PRO A 88 41.31 -0.51 12.89
C PRO A 88 42.34 -1.48 13.50
N GLY A 89 41.88 -2.63 14.01
CA GLY A 89 42.74 -3.65 14.61
C GLY A 89 43.11 -3.45 16.08
N GLN A 90 42.74 -2.31 16.70
CA GLN A 90 42.88 -2.14 18.17
C GLN A 90 42.00 -3.10 18.97
N VAL A 91 40.98 -3.68 18.35
CA VAL A 91 40.13 -4.74 18.92
C VAL A 91 40.14 -5.90 17.93
N GLN A 92 40.47 -7.10 18.40
CA GLN A 92 40.53 -8.29 17.55
C GLN A 92 39.13 -8.92 17.47
N LEU A 93 38.47 -8.82 16.32
CA LEU A 93 37.07 -9.21 16.17
C LEU A 93 36.94 -10.65 15.64
N SER A 94 36.48 -11.57 16.49
CA SER A 94 36.18 -12.96 16.14
C SER A 94 34.80 -13.12 15.50
N GLU A 95 34.66 -14.11 14.63
CA GLU A 95 33.42 -14.45 13.90
C GLU A 95 32.43 -15.30 14.71
N LEU A 96 32.78 -15.64 15.95
CA LEU A 96 31.93 -16.46 16.82
C LEU A 96 30.72 -15.67 17.34
N SER A 97 29.57 -16.33 17.44
CA SER A 97 28.32 -15.77 17.96
C SER A 97 27.51 -16.79 18.76
N GLY A 98 26.51 -16.33 19.52
CA GLY A 98 25.59 -17.19 20.25
C GLY A 98 26.29 -18.17 21.21
N LEU A 99 25.91 -19.44 21.15
CA LEU A 99 26.48 -20.48 22.02
C LEU A 99 27.98 -20.74 21.75
N ALA A 100 28.43 -20.64 20.51
CA ALA A 100 29.84 -20.81 20.17
C ALA A 100 30.70 -19.68 20.75
N ALA A 101 30.19 -18.44 20.79
CA ALA A 101 30.85 -17.33 21.45
C ALA A 101 30.93 -17.52 22.97
N ARG A 102 29.88 -18.08 23.60
CA ARG A 102 29.91 -18.47 25.02
C ARG A 102 31.00 -19.50 25.28
N ASP A 103 31.07 -20.57 24.50
CA ASP A 103 32.07 -21.62 24.69
C ASP A 103 33.49 -21.09 24.55
N ALA A 104 33.73 -20.26 23.54
CA ALA A 104 35.02 -19.60 23.36
C ALA A 104 35.37 -18.63 24.52
N LEU A 105 34.38 -17.97 25.12
CA LEU A 105 34.60 -17.11 26.29
C LEU A 105 35.03 -17.95 27.50
N VAL A 106 34.31 -19.04 27.78
CA VAL A 106 34.63 -19.97 28.89
C VAL A 106 36.00 -20.62 28.69
N ASN A 107 36.33 -20.99 27.45
CA ASN A 107 37.62 -21.57 27.08
C ASN A 107 38.76 -20.53 26.99
N ARG A 108 38.50 -19.25 27.23
CA ARG A 108 39.47 -18.13 27.11
C ARG A 108 40.08 -18.00 25.72
N GLU A 109 39.35 -18.43 24.69
CA GLU A 109 39.68 -18.21 23.27
C GLU A 109 39.33 -16.80 22.82
N VAL A 110 38.34 -16.19 23.47
CA VAL A 110 38.01 -14.76 23.40
C VAL A 110 37.96 -14.18 24.81
N ASP A 111 38.19 -12.87 24.91
CA ASP A 111 38.23 -12.15 26.18
C ASP A 111 36.90 -11.45 26.49
N ALA A 112 36.08 -11.20 25.46
CA ALA A 112 34.73 -10.66 25.61
C ALA A 112 33.79 -11.14 24.50
N VAL A 113 32.49 -11.06 24.76
CA VAL A 113 31.43 -11.36 23.79
C VAL A 113 30.53 -10.14 23.64
N PHE A 114 30.39 -9.63 22.41
CA PHE A 114 29.46 -8.56 22.08
C PHE A 114 28.32 -9.06 21.20
N MET A 115 27.09 -8.80 21.62
CA MET A 115 25.89 -9.20 20.88
C MET A 115 24.86 -8.09 20.89
N VAL A 116 24.11 -7.99 19.80
CA VAL A 116 22.86 -7.24 19.75
C VAL A 116 21.77 -8.28 19.59
N ALA A 117 20.95 -8.45 20.61
CA ALA A 117 19.96 -9.52 20.65
C ALA A 117 18.82 -9.20 21.62
N SER A 118 17.67 -9.82 21.38
CA SER A 118 16.56 -9.84 22.33
C SER A 118 17.00 -10.40 23.70
N PRO A 119 16.49 -9.86 24.82
CA PRO A 119 16.78 -10.37 26.16
C PRO A 119 16.50 -11.85 26.37
N SER A 120 15.52 -12.40 25.64
CA SER A 120 15.14 -13.82 25.70
C SER A 120 15.97 -14.72 24.78
N SER A 121 16.98 -14.19 24.08
CA SER A 121 17.75 -15.00 23.12
C SER A 121 18.57 -16.10 23.83
N PRO A 122 18.63 -17.33 23.28
CA PRO A 122 19.31 -18.45 23.95
C PRO A 122 20.79 -18.19 24.27
N GLY A 123 21.50 -17.46 23.40
CA GLY A 123 22.90 -17.10 23.62
C GLY A 123 23.10 -16.15 24.81
N VAL A 124 22.18 -15.18 24.98
CA VAL A 124 22.20 -14.23 26.10
C VAL A 124 21.91 -14.95 27.41
N LEU A 125 20.84 -15.77 27.46
CA LEU A 125 20.49 -16.53 28.65
C LEU A 125 21.63 -17.48 29.05
N ALA A 126 22.24 -18.15 28.08
CA ALA A 126 23.37 -19.03 28.35
C ALA A 126 24.58 -18.29 28.94
N LEU A 127 24.91 -17.08 28.44
CA LEU A 127 25.98 -16.26 28.98
C LEU A 127 25.67 -15.74 30.39
N LEU A 128 24.46 -15.22 30.61
CA LEU A 128 24.03 -14.74 31.93
C LEU A 128 24.03 -15.84 33.00
N SER A 129 23.69 -17.08 32.61
CA SER A 129 23.70 -18.24 33.52
C SER A 129 25.07 -18.90 33.69
N THR A 130 26.11 -18.44 32.98
CA THR A 130 27.44 -19.06 33.06
C THR A 130 28.21 -18.50 34.27
N PRO A 131 28.70 -19.35 35.20
CA PRO A 131 29.50 -18.88 36.34
C PRO A 131 30.76 -18.15 35.89
N GLY A 132 31.08 -17.03 36.56
CA GLY A 132 32.25 -16.20 36.24
C GLY A 132 32.05 -15.26 35.04
N VAL A 133 30.97 -15.42 34.26
CA VAL A 133 30.63 -14.46 33.20
C VAL A 133 29.91 -13.27 33.81
N GLU A 134 30.47 -12.08 33.58
CA GLU A 134 29.93 -10.82 34.05
C GLU A 134 29.32 -10.03 32.89
N LEU A 135 28.13 -9.46 33.12
CA LEU A 135 27.53 -8.48 32.22
C LEU A 135 28.18 -7.12 32.46
N ALA A 136 28.69 -6.50 31.39
CA ALA A 136 29.30 -5.19 31.45
C ALA A 136 28.29 -4.12 31.86
N SER A 137 28.66 -3.30 32.84
CA SER A 137 27.89 -2.11 33.24
C SER A 137 28.51 -0.89 32.56
N MET A 138 28.05 -0.60 31.34
CA MET A 138 28.60 0.48 30.54
C MET A 138 28.39 1.85 31.19
N ARG A 139 29.48 2.59 31.41
CA ARG A 139 29.43 3.98 31.86
C ARG A 139 29.06 4.90 30.70
N ARG A 140 28.39 6.01 31.03
CA ARG A 140 28.03 7.09 30.07
C ARG A 140 27.13 6.62 28.91
N THR A 141 26.29 5.61 29.12
CA THR A 141 25.30 5.12 28.14
C THR A 141 24.43 6.25 27.60
N THR A 142 24.00 7.19 28.46
CA THR A 142 23.22 8.37 28.03
C THR A 142 23.96 9.23 27.01
N ALA A 143 25.26 9.46 27.17
CA ALA A 143 26.05 10.23 26.21
C ALA A 143 26.21 9.49 24.87
N ILE A 144 26.19 8.14 24.90
CA ILE A 144 26.21 7.32 23.69
C ILE A 144 24.85 7.41 22.98
N SER A 145 23.73 7.29 23.70
CA SER A 145 22.39 7.38 23.11
C SER A 145 22.08 8.76 22.54
N GLU A 146 22.48 9.85 23.20
CA GLU A 146 22.28 11.23 22.70
C GLU A 146 22.99 11.50 21.36
N ARG A 147 24.08 10.77 21.07
CA ARG A 147 24.80 10.88 19.79
C ARG A 147 24.33 9.89 18.74
N ASN A 148 23.46 8.96 19.12
CA ASN A 148 23.01 7.86 18.29
C ASN A 148 21.51 7.70 18.47
N ASN A 149 20.71 8.38 17.64
CA ASN A 149 19.25 8.46 17.75
C ASN A 149 18.49 7.11 17.65
N TYR A 150 19.23 6.03 17.35
CA TYR A 150 18.77 4.66 17.26
C TYR A 150 19.07 3.83 18.52
N LEU A 151 19.70 4.45 19.52
CA LEU A 151 20.04 3.83 20.80
C LEU A 151 19.28 4.51 21.93
N GLU A 152 18.75 3.70 22.85
CA GLU A 152 18.08 4.15 24.07
C GLU A 152 18.77 3.51 25.28
N THR A 153 18.97 4.29 26.34
CA THR A 153 19.44 3.76 27.63
C THR A 153 18.24 3.19 28.38
N ARG A 154 18.33 1.94 28.87
CA ARG A 154 17.31 1.32 29.73
C ARG A 154 17.94 0.68 30.96
N LEU A 155 17.16 0.64 32.04
CA LEU A 155 17.50 -0.15 33.22
C LEU A 155 17.04 -1.58 32.98
N LEU A 156 17.95 -2.53 33.17
CA LEU A 156 17.67 -3.96 33.25
C LEU A 156 17.64 -4.33 34.74
N PRO A 157 16.46 -4.52 35.35
CA PRO A 157 16.36 -4.86 36.77
C PRO A 157 17.00 -6.21 37.05
N ALA A 158 17.46 -6.39 38.29
CA ALA A 158 17.84 -7.70 38.79
C ALA A 158 16.69 -8.70 38.61
N ASP A 159 17.04 -9.94 38.30
CA ASP A 159 16.11 -11.06 38.12
C ASP A 159 15.10 -10.95 36.96
N ALA A 160 15.20 -9.92 36.11
CA ALA A 160 14.23 -9.68 35.04
C ALA A 160 14.17 -10.80 33.99
N LEU A 161 15.25 -11.59 33.84
CA LEU A 161 15.35 -12.74 32.93
C LEU A 161 15.26 -14.10 33.63
N GLY A 162 14.94 -14.11 34.92
CA GLY A 162 14.96 -15.29 35.77
C GLY A 162 15.83 -15.08 37.00
N THR A 163 15.78 -16.03 37.94
CA THR A 163 16.47 -15.93 39.23
C THR A 163 17.98 -15.72 39.05
N HIS A 164 18.48 -14.59 39.56
CA HIS A 164 19.84 -14.05 39.45
C HIS A 164 20.28 -13.66 38.01
N LEU A 165 19.35 -13.36 37.11
CA LEU A 165 19.63 -12.99 35.71
C LEU A 165 19.05 -11.60 35.35
N PRO A 166 19.87 -10.53 35.31
CA PRO A 166 21.18 -10.41 35.94
C PRO A 166 21.06 -10.36 37.48
N GLY A 167 22.15 -10.61 38.19
CA GLY A 167 22.15 -10.59 39.68
C GLY A 167 22.03 -9.19 40.30
N GLN A 168 22.07 -8.13 39.50
CA GLN A 168 21.92 -6.75 39.96
C GLN A 168 21.35 -5.85 38.86
N ASP A 169 20.72 -4.76 39.28
CA ASP A 169 20.25 -3.70 38.39
C ASP A 169 21.39 -3.18 37.51
N THR A 170 21.26 -3.34 36.20
CA THR A 170 22.30 -2.99 35.24
C THR A 170 21.76 -2.01 34.21
N THR A 171 22.46 -0.91 33.98
CA THR A 171 22.10 0.01 32.90
C THR A 171 22.62 -0.54 31.59
N VAL A 172 21.71 -0.78 30.63
CA VAL A 172 22.02 -1.33 29.33
C VAL A 172 21.70 -0.33 28.22
N LEU A 173 22.36 -0.51 27.07
CA LEU A 173 22.07 0.22 25.86
C LEU A 173 21.20 -0.67 24.96
N THR A 174 20.14 -0.12 24.41
CA THR A 174 19.17 -0.85 23.59
C THR A 174 19.03 -0.19 22.24
N THR A 175 18.65 -0.97 21.24
CA THR A 175 18.22 -0.49 19.93
C THR A 175 16.87 -1.13 19.60
N SER A 176 16.14 -0.61 18.62
CA SER A 176 14.83 -1.15 18.27
C SER A 176 14.87 -1.96 16.99
N THR A 177 14.00 -2.95 16.88
CA THR A 177 13.77 -3.69 15.63
C THR A 177 12.65 -3.02 14.85
N HIS A 178 12.92 -2.67 13.59
CA HIS A 178 11.96 -2.08 12.67
C HIS A 178 11.31 -3.14 11.79
N LEU A 179 9.99 -3.07 11.64
CA LEU A 179 9.29 -3.76 10.56
C LEU A 179 9.30 -2.88 9.31
N LEU A 180 10.22 -3.16 8.40
CA LEU A 180 10.36 -2.44 7.14
C LEU A 180 9.54 -3.07 6.03
N VAL A 181 9.08 -2.22 5.13
CA VAL A 181 8.30 -2.57 3.96
C VAL A 181 8.82 -1.83 2.74
N ARG A 182 8.64 -2.40 1.54
CA ARG A 182 8.89 -1.68 0.29
C ARG A 182 7.92 -0.51 0.13
N GLN A 183 8.41 0.62 -0.37
CA GLN A 183 7.60 1.83 -0.54
C GLN A 183 6.44 1.62 -1.53
N ASP A 184 6.65 0.80 -2.56
CA ASP A 184 5.71 0.48 -3.63
C ASP A 184 4.81 -0.73 -3.33
N LEU A 185 4.87 -1.30 -2.12
CA LEU A 185 3.92 -2.33 -1.70
C LEU A 185 2.50 -1.75 -1.66
N ASP A 186 1.51 -2.56 -2.05
CA ASP A 186 0.09 -2.17 -2.02
C ASP A 186 -0.28 -1.59 -0.63
N PRO A 187 -0.89 -0.39 -0.57
CA PRO A 187 -1.27 0.25 0.69
C PRO A 187 -2.15 -0.62 1.59
N ALA A 188 -2.99 -1.50 1.03
CA ALA A 188 -3.83 -2.41 1.79
C ALA A 188 -3.00 -3.47 2.52
N LEU A 189 -1.94 -3.98 1.89
CA LEU A 189 -1.00 -4.92 2.54
C LEU A 189 -0.21 -4.23 3.66
N LYS A 190 0.19 -2.97 3.48
CA LYS A 190 0.84 -2.18 4.53
C LYS A 190 -0.07 -2.00 5.76
N ARG A 191 -1.36 -1.71 5.54
CA ARG A 191 -2.34 -1.58 6.63
C ARG A 191 -2.51 -2.89 7.40
N VAL A 192 -2.75 -4.00 6.69
CA VAL A 192 -2.91 -5.32 7.32
C VAL A 192 -1.64 -5.73 8.05
N ALA A 193 -0.47 -5.57 7.43
CA ALA A 193 0.80 -5.88 8.10
C ALA A 193 1.02 -5.05 9.37
N THR A 194 0.61 -3.78 9.37
CA THR A 194 0.64 -2.94 10.58
C THR A 194 -0.32 -3.47 11.65
N ALA A 195 -1.53 -3.87 11.28
CA ALA A 195 -2.51 -4.42 12.21
C ALA A 195 -2.02 -5.74 12.83
N VAL A 196 -1.45 -6.64 12.01
CA VAL A 196 -0.83 -7.88 12.49
C VAL A 196 0.35 -7.57 13.41
N ALA A 197 1.18 -6.59 13.08
CA ALA A 197 2.27 -6.16 13.96
C ALA A 197 1.74 -5.65 15.31
N ALA A 198 0.61 -4.92 15.33
CA ALA A 198 -0.05 -4.48 16.54
C ALA A 198 -0.61 -5.61 17.39
N GLU A 199 -1.15 -6.65 16.76
CA GLU A 199 -1.64 -7.84 17.44
C GLU A 199 -0.49 -8.66 18.04
N VAL A 200 0.56 -8.90 17.27
CA VAL A 200 1.69 -9.77 17.67
C VAL A 200 2.60 -9.09 18.69
N HIS A 201 2.87 -7.78 18.53
CA HIS A 201 3.85 -7.04 19.35
C HIS A 201 3.21 -6.09 20.38
N GLY A 202 1.88 -6.03 20.45
CA GLY A 202 1.16 -5.18 21.42
C GLY A 202 1.10 -5.73 22.85
N GLY A 203 1.43 -7.01 23.04
CA GLY A 203 1.44 -7.67 24.35
C GLY A 203 2.56 -7.18 25.26
N ALA A 204 2.36 -7.29 26.57
CA ALA A 204 3.43 -7.09 27.54
C ALA A 204 4.42 -8.27 27.50
N THR A 205 5.70 -7.98 27.65
CA THR A 205 6.75 -8.97 27.96
C THR A 205 7.46 -8.54 29.25
N PRO A 206 8.33 -9.38 29.86
CA PRO A 206 9.11 -8.95 31.02
C PRO A 206 9.95 -7.67 30.80
N PHE A 207 10.22 -7.29 29.54
CA PHE A 207 10.98 -6.08 29.16
C PHE A 207 10.14 -4.95 28.57
N LEU A 208 8.91 -5.25 28.17
CA LEU A 208 8.08 -4.36 27.36
C LEU A 208 6.72 -4.17 28.00
N LEU A 209 6.30 -2.91 28.08
CA LEU A 209 4.96 -2.58 28.56
C LEU A 209 3.92 -2.92 27.49
N ALA A 210 2.72 -3.33 27.92
CA ALA A 210 1.61 -3.53 26.99
C ALA A 210 1.32 -2.24 26.21
N GLY A 211 1.17 -2.36 24.88
CA GLY A 211 0.94 -1.22 23.99
C GLY A 211 2.15 -0.33 23.73
N GLU A 212 3.34 -0.69 24.20
CA GLU A 212 4.58 0.04 23.89
C GLU A 212 4.94 -0.05 22.40
N PHE A 213 4.67 -1.21 21.79
CA PHE A 213 4.90 -1.49 20.38
C PHE A 213 3.63 -1.98 19.68
N PRO A 214 3.52 -1.82 18.35
CA PRO A 214 4.43 -1.11 17.47
C PRO A 214 4.39 0.42 17.64
N SER A 215 5.54 1.07 17.47
CA SER A 215 5.70 2.52 17.68
C SER A 215 6.35 3.21 16.50
N LEU A 216 5.79 4.36 16.09
CA LEU A 216 6.38 5.24 15.06
C LEU A 216 7.30 6.33 15.65
N ARG A 217 7.42 6.41 16.97
CA ARG A 217 8.29 7.38 17.65
C ARG A 217 9.75 6.96 17.49
N PHE A 218 10.66 7.94 17.42
CA PHE A 218 12.12 7.73 17.39
C PHE A 218 12.56 6.70 16.34
N SER A 219 12.03 6.81 15.13
CA SER A 219 12.33 5.86 14.05
C SER A 219 13.50 6.32 13.17
N ASP A 220 14.36 5.36 12.79
CA ASP A 220 15.49 5.60 11.88
C ASP A 220 15.14 5.62 10.40
N PHE A 221 13.87 5.38 10.09
CA PHE A 221 13.34 5.14 8.75
C PHE A 221 12.07 5.98 8.55
N PRO A 222 11.74 6.37 7.32
CA PRO A 222 10.52 7.11 7.05
C PRO A 222 9.29 6.23 7.36
N SER A 223 8.35 6.76 8.15
CA SER A 223 7.10 6.07 8.49
C SER A 223 6.18 5.94 7.28
N ALA A 224 5.61 4.75 7.07
CA ALA A 224 4.52 4.57 6.11
C ALA A 224 3.25 5.33 6.58
N PRO A 225 2.59 6.13 5.70
CA PRO A 225 1.32 6.79 6.03
C PRO A 225 0.25 5.81 6.51
N GLU A 226 0.22 4.62 5.92
CA GLU A 226 -0.72 3.54 6.24
C GLU A 226 -0.54 3.04 7.67
N ALA A 227 0.72 2.95 8.14
CA ALA A 227 0.99 2.56 9.51
C ALA A 227 0.49 3.60 10.50
N ARG A 228 0.68 4.89 10.21
CA ARG A 228 0.16 5.98 11.04
C ARG A 228 -1.36 5.93 11.11
N GLN A 229 -2.03 5.68 9.99
CA GLN A 229 -3.48 5.53 9.94
C GLN A 229 -3.94 4.38 10.85
N VAL A 230 -3.36 3.18 10.69
CA VAL A 230 -3.78 1.99 11.45
C VAL A 230 -3.53 2.15 12.95
N LEU A 231 -2.37 2.71 13.35
CA LEU A 231 -2.03 2.86 14.76
C LEU A 231 -2.83 3.96 15.47
N THR A 232 -3.38 4.94 14.75
CA THR A 232 -4.16 6.04 15.34
C THR A 232 -5.67 5.86 15.20
N GLN A 233 -6.14 5.25 14.10
CA GLN A 233 -7.57 5.16 13.74
C GLN A 233 -8.06 3.71 13.62
N GLY A 234 -7.15 2.72 13.65
CA GLY A 234 -7.47 1.33 13.36
C GLY A 234 -7.58 1.03 11.86
N LEU A 235 -7.98 -0.20 11.53
CA LEU A 235 -8.29 -0.59 10.16
C LEU A 235 -9.55 0.12 9.65
N VAL A 236 -9.66 0.30 8.33
CA VAL A 236 -10.88 0.84 7.70
C VAL A 236 -12.05 -0.10 8.00
N ARG A 237 -13.26 0.43 8.28
CA ARG A 237 -14.43 -0.38 8.70
C ARG A 237 -14.72 -1.61 7.82
N LEU A 238 -14.46 -1.51 6.52
CA LEU A 238 -14.60 -2.64 5.59
C LEU A 238 -13.56 -3.75 5.86
N GLU A 239 -12.32 -3.38 6.18
CA GLU A 239 -11.22 -4.28 6.52
C GLU A 239 -11.33 -4.87 7.94
N SER A 240 -12.07 -4.21 8.84
CA SER A 240 -12.32 -4.72 10.20
C SER A 240 -13.50 -5.69 10.29
N LEU A 241 -14.42 -5.68 9.31
CA LEU A 241 -15.65 -6.49 9.33
C LEU A 241 -15.63 -7.66 8.34
N LEU A 242 -14.81 -7.58 7.29
CA LEU A 242 -14.73 -8.58 6.24
C LEU A 242 -13.31 -9.15 6.15
N PRO A 243 -13.15 -10.45 5.79
CA PRO A 243 -11.86 -10.99 5.40
C PRO A 243 -11.20 -10.11 4.34
N PHE A 244 -9.87 -9.94 4.42
CA PHE A 244 -9.10 -9.01 3.57
C PHE A 244 -9.46 -9.06 2.08
N SER A 245 -9.63 -10.25 1.52
CA SER A 245 -9.98 -10.45 0.11
C SER A 245 -11.32 -9.80 -0.27
N TRP A 246 -12.35 -10.00 0.54
CA TRP A 246 -13.67 -9.42 0.31
C TRP A 246 -13.69 -7.92 0.56
N ALA A 247 -12.95 -7.42 1.57
CA ALA A 247 -12.81 -6.00 1.81
C ALA A 247 -12.22 -5.27 0.59
N GLN A 248 -11.16 -5.83 -0.02
CA GLN A 248 -10.55 -5.24 -1.22
C GLN A 248 -11.44 -5.31 -2.45
N VAL A 249 -12.13 -6.43 -2.68
CA VAL A 249 -13.08 -6.57 -3.79
C VAL A 249 -14.21 -5.55 -3.64
N MET A 250 -14.81 -5.43 -2.46
CA MET A 250 -15.90 -4.49 -2.21
C MET A 250 -15.45 -3.04 -2.35
N GLN A 251 -14.29 -2.68 -1.82
CA GLN A 251 -13.74 -1.32 -1.95
C GLN A 251 -13.50 -0.96 -3.43
N ARG A 252 -12.87 -1.86 -4.21
CA ARG A 252 -12.65 -1.64 -5.64
C ARG A 252 -13.98 -1.57 -6.41
N LEU A 253 -14.95 -2.42 -6.08
CA LEU A 253 -16.29 -2.39 -6.66
C LEU A 253 -17.03 -1.10 -6.34
N LEU A 254 -16.89 -0.53 -5.14
CA LEU A 254 -17.51 0.75 -4.81
C LEU A 254 -16.83 1.90 -5.56
N VAL A 255 -15.51 1.95 -5.59
CA VAL A 255 -14.75 3.03 -6.26
C VAL A 255 -14.97 3.02 -7.77
N ILE A 256 -15.02 1.86 -8.41
CA ILE A 256 -15.22 1.72 -9.87
C ILE A 256 -16.70 1.64 -10.24
N GLY A 257 -17.50 0.94 -9.42
CA GLY A 257 -18.92 0.73 -9.68
C GLY A 257 -19.75 1.98 -9.48
N THR A 258 -19.40 2.88 -8.54
CA THR A 258 -20.12 4.14 -8.34
C THR A 258 -20.11 5.04 -9.59
N PRO A 259 -18.96 5.39 -10.21
CA PRO A 259 -18.96 6.18 -11.43
C PRO A 259 -19.65 5.45 -12.59
N LEU A 260 -19.53 4.12 -12.67
CA LEU A 260 -20.22 3.33 -13.70
C LEU A 260 -21.74 3.35 -13.53
N LEU A 261 -22.25 3.26 -12.30
CA LEU A 261 -23.67 3.37 -11.98
C LEU A 261 -24.20 4.75 -12.32
N VAL A 262 -23.48 5.80 -11.95
CA VAL A 262 -23.84 7.19 -12.29
C VAL A 262 -23.89 7.37 -13.80
N LEU A 263 -22.89 6.87 -14.53
CA LEU A 263 -22.88 6.92 -16.00
C LEU A 263 -24.07 6.15 -16.59
N THR A 264 -24.35 4.97 -16.08
CA THR A 264 -25.49 4.14 -16.52
C THR A 264 -26.81 4.86 -16.29
N LEU A 265 -26.98 5.51 -15.13
CA LEU A 265 -28.16 6.30 -14.81
C LEU A 265 -28.33 7.49 -15.77
N ILE A 266 -27.23 8.17 -16.09
CA ILE A 266 -27.21 9.27 -17.07
C ILE A 266 -27.64 8.76 -18.45
N LEU A 267 -27.04 7.66 -18.94
CA LEU A 267 -27.42 7.05 -20.22
C LEU A 267 -28.88 6.60 -20.23
N TRP A 268 -29.37 5.98 -19.15
CA TRP A 268 -30.77 5.59 -19.02
C TRP A 268 -31.69 6.81 -19.14
N ARG A 269 -31.34 7.92 -18.51
CA ARG A 269 -32.12 9.17 -18.58
C ARG A 269 -32.06 9.82 -19.97
N LEU A 270 -30.98 9.63 -20.71
CA LEU A 270 -30.82 10.10 -22.10
C LEU A 270 -31.57 9.23 -23.12
N MET A 271 -31.80 7.95 -22.81
CA MET A 271 -32.47 7.00 -23.69
C MET A 271 -33.83 7.49 -24.23
N PRO A 272 -34.78 8.01 -23.42
CA PRO A 272 -36.06 8.50 -23.94
C PRO A 272 -35.90 9.72 -24.86
N SER A 273 -34.94 10.61 -24.60
CA SER A 273 -34.67 11.77 -25.48
C SER A 273 -34.06 11.34 -26.80
N TRP A 274 -33.15 10.37 -26.78
CA TRP A 274 -32.54 9.82 -28.00
C TRP A 274 -33.54 9.02 -28.84
N ALA A 275 -34.41 8.23 -28.20
CA ALA A 275 -35.49 7.51 -28.88
C ALA A 275 -36.43 8.49 -29.60
N ARG A 276 -36.85 9.57 -28.91
CA ARG A 276 -37.67 10.64 -29.52
C ARG A 276 -36.97 11.29 -30.71
N TRP A 277 -35.70 11.69 -30.57
CA TRP A 277 -34.92 12.29 -31.65
C TRP A 277 -34.80 11.37 -32.89
N ARG A 278 -34.55 10.07 -32.69
CA ARG A 278 -34.51 9.06 -33.75
C ARG A 278 -35.85 8.96 -34.49
N LEU A 279 -36.96 8.91 -33.75
CA LEU A 279 -38.31 8.83 -34.29
C LEU A 279 -38.68 10.10 -35.06
N GLU A 280 -38.39 11.28 -34.51
CA GLU A 280 -38.64 12.57 -35.16
C GLU A 280 -37.87 12.72 -36.47
N ASN A 281 -36.57 12.39 -36.50
CA ASN A 281 -35.78 12.46 -37.73
C ASN A 281 -36.32 11.56 -38.84
N ARG A 282 -36.88 10.40 -38.48
CA ARG A 282 -37.52 9.50 -39.46
C ARG A 282 -38.80 10.12 -40.03
N VAL A 283 -39.65 10.72 -39.20
CA VAL A 283 -40.87 11.43 -39.65
C VAL A 283 -40.54 12.63 -40.54
N THR A 284 -39.52 13.41 -40.19
CA THR A 284 -39.06 14.55 -41.00
C THR A 284 -38.59 14.13 -42.39
N ARG A 285 -37.98 12.93 -42.52
CA ARG A 285 -37.60 12.38 -43.83
C ARG A 285 -38.81 12.12 -44.73
N TRP A 286 -39.89 11.54 -44.19
CA TRP A 286 -41.13 11.31 -44.94
C TRP A 286 -41.81 12.62 -45.37
N TYR A 287 -41.80 13.64 -44.50
CA TYR A 287 -42.26 14.99 -44.86
C TYR A 287 -41.43 15.61 -45.99
N GLY A 288 -40.10 15.45 -45.95
CA GLY A 288 -39.22 15.91 -47.02
C GLY A 288 -39.51 15.22 -48.36
N GLU A 289 -39.78 13.92 -48.36
CA GLU A 289 -40.10 13.17 -49.57
C GLU A 289 -41.48 13.52 -50.13
N LEU A 290 -42.47 13.79 -49.27
CA LEU A 290 -43.77 14.31 -49.71
C LEU A 290 -43.63 15.70 -50.34
N ARG A 291 -42.86 16.60 -49.70
CA ARG A 291 -42.63 17.95 -50.23
C ARG A 291 -41.87 17.91 -51.57
N PHE A 292 -40.98 16.94 -51.74
CA PHE A 292 -40.32 16.71 -53.03
C PHE A 292 -41.34 16.31 -54.10
N ILE A 293 -42.28 15.41 -53.81
CA ILE A 293 -43.37 15.01 -54.72
C ILE A 293 -44.30 16.20 -55.03
N GLU A 294 -44.67 17.01 -54.05
CA GLU A 294 -45.48 18.22 -54.26
C GLU A 294 -44.77 19.23 -55.16
N ASN A 295 -43.46 19.45 -54.94
CA ASN A 295 -42.67 20.35 -55.76
C ASN A 295 -42.47 19.81 -57.18
N ASP A 296 -42.25 18.51 -57.33
CA ASP A 296 -42.12 17.85 -58.64
C ASP A 296 -43.44 17.94 -59.43
N LEU A 297 -44.59 17.74 -58.76
CA LEU A 297 -45.93 17.96 -59.32
C LEU A 297 -46.19 19.43 -59.68
N ALA A 298 -45.74 20.38 -58.87
CA ALA A 298 -45.89 21.80 -59.14
C ALA A 298 -45.02 22.27 -60.31
N THR A 299 -43.82 21.69 -60.47
CA THR A 299 -42.86 22.08 -61.49
C THR A 299 -43.15 21.41 -62.85
N HIS A 300 -43.68 20.18 -62.84
CA HIS A 300 -43.95 19.39 -64.06
C HIS A 300 -45.44 19.32 -64.44
N ALA A 301 -46.30 20.15 -63.86
CA ALA A 301 -47.77 20.15 -64.07
C ALA A 301 -48.23 20.24 -65.54
N VAL A 302 -47.36 20.68 -66.46
CA VAL A 302 -47.72 20.98 -67.86
C VAL A 302 -47.39 19.83 -68.83
N ASN A 303 -46.63 18.80 -68.42
CA ASN A 303 -46.21 17.67 -69.30
C ASN A 303 -46.21 16.30 -68.58
N LEU A 304 -47.28 15.96 -67.84
CA LEU A 304 -47.37 14.66 -67.15
C LEU A 304 -47.94 13.57 -68.06
N SER A 305 -47.12 12.59 -68.43
CA SER A 305 -47.58 11.38 -69.14
C SER A 305 -48.34 10.44 -68.18
N GLY A 306 -49.26 9.62 -68.71
CA GLY A 306 -50.04 8.67 -67.91
C GLY A 306 -49.17 7.66 -67.11
N MET A 307 -47.94 7.40 -67.57
CA MET A 307 -46.95 6.60 -66.83
C MET A 307 -46.38 7.31 -65.60
N ASP A 308 -46.08 8.61 -65.68
CA ASP A 308 -45.51 9.38 -64.57
C ASP A 308 -46.51 9.50 -63.42
N LEU A 309 -47.79 9.67 -63.75
CA LEU A 309 -48.90 9.65 -62.80
C LEU A 309 -49.04 8.31 -62.07
N SER A 310 -48.89 7.19 -62.78
CA SER A 310 -48.94 5.86 -62.17
C SER A 310 -47.77 5.61 -61.21
N ARG A 311 -46.58 6.12 -61.55
CA ARG A 311 -45.36 6.03 -60.73
C ARG A 311 -45.49 6.84 -59.45
N ILE A 312 -46.04 8.05 -59.55
CA ILE A 312 -46.34 8.91 -58.39
C ILE A 312 -47.36 8.22 -57.48
N HIS A 313 -48.43 7.64 -58.04
CA HIS A 313 -49.45 6.93 -57.26
C HIS A 313 -48.92 5.68 -56.55
N ALA A 314 -48.06 4.90 -57.22
CA ALA A 314 -47.40 3.74 -56.61
C ALA A 314 -46.48 4.14 -55.45
N ARG A 315 -45.74 5.25 -55.60
CA ARG A 315 -44.86 5.80 -54.55
C ARG A 315 -45.65 6.32 -53.35
N LEU A 316 -46.79 6.99 -53.58
CA LEU A 316 -47.72 7.43 -52.54
C LEU A 316 -48.33 6.25 -51.77
N ASN A 317 -48.70 5.16 -52.46
CA ASN A 317 -49.22 3.96 -51.80
C ASN A 317 -48.13 3.25 -50.96
N ALA A 318 -46.89 3.19 -51.45
CA ALA A 318 -45.78 2.62 -50.69
C ALA A 318 -45.51 3.40 -49.39
N MET A 319 -45.60 4.73 -49.44
CA MET A 319 -45.51 5.59 -48.24
C MET A 319 -46.65 5.31 -47.25
N GLU A 320 -47.89 5.19 -47.72
CA GLU A 320 -49.05 4.95 -46.85
C GLU A 320 -48.97 3.59 -46.15
N VAL A 321 -48.54 2.53 -46.84
CA VAL A 321 -48.34 1.20 -46.24
C VAL A 321 -47.21 1.23 -45.19
N ALA A 322 -46.12 1.94 -45.46
CA ALA A 322 -45.00 2.08 -44.52
C ALA A 322 -45.40 2.86 -43.25
N ILE A 323 -46.29 3.86 -43.37
CA ILE A 323 -46.78 4.67 -42.24
C ILE A 323 -47.76 3.89 -41.35
N VAL A 324 -48.59 3.01 -41.94
CA VAL A 324 -49.60 2.23 -41.20
C VAL A 324 -49.01 1.00 -40.49
N GLY A 325 -47.89 0.46 -40.99
CA GLY A 325 -47.27 -0.74 -40.43
C GLY A 325 -46.49 -0.56 -39.12
N GLU A 326 -46.07 0.65 -38.78
CA GLU A 326 -45.26 0.90 -37.58
C GLU A 326 -46.13 1.49 -36.45
N GLY A 327 -46.31 0.75 -35.35
CA GLY A 327 -47.01 1.23 -34.16
C GLY A 327 -46.25 2.39 -33.51
N LEU A 328 -46.66 3.62 -33.82
CA LEU A 328 -45.99 4.84 -33.40
C LEU A 328 -46.53 5.36 -32.04
N PRO A 329 -45.68 5.96 -31.19
CA PRO A 329 -46.11 6.61 -29.95
C PRO A 329 -47.16 7.71 -30.20
N ALA A 330 -48.12 7.86 -29.28
CA ALA A 330 -49.26 8.79 -29.43
C ALA A 330 -48.87 10.24 -29.75
N GLU A 331 -47.71 10.71 -29.26
CA GLU A 331 -47.20 12.06 -29.50
C GLU A 331 -46.89 12.35 -30.99
N LEU A 332 -46.55 11.33 -31.77
CA LEU A 332 -46.22 11.46 -33.20
C LEU A 332 -47.39 11.11 -34.12
N ALA A 333 -48.47 10.56 -33.57
CA ALA A 333 -49.66 10.21 -34.32
C ALA A 333 -50.26 11.46 -35.00
N GLN A 334 -50.33 12.59 -34.31
CA GLN A 334 -50.89 13.83 -34.85
C GLN A 334 -50.14 14.32 -36.12
N ARG A 335 -48.80 14.29 -36.11
CA ARG A 335 -47.99 14.64 -37.29
C ARG A 335 -48.22 13.67 -38.45
N CYS A 336 -48.36 12.36 -38.15
CA CYS A 336 -48.66 11.37 -39.18
C CYS A 336 -50.07 11.53 -39.77
N TYR A 337 -51.07 11.89 -38.95
CA TYR A 337 -52.43 12.20 -39.42
C TYR A 337 -52.42 13.41 -40.36
N THR A 338 -51.72 14.49 -40.01
CA THR A 338 -51.55 15.66 -40.88
C THR A 338 -50.86 15.28 -42.19
N LEU A 339 -49.79 14.47 -42.16
CA LEU A 339 -49.12 13.97 -43.37
C LEU A 339 -50.10 13.17 -44.25
N ARG A 340 -50.90 12.29 -43.64
CA ARG A 340 -51.90 11.48 -44.35
C ARG A 340 -53.00 12.34 -44.98
N GLN A 341 -53.41 13.41 -44.29
CA GLN A 341 -54.35 14.39 -44.82
C GLN A 341 -53.77 15.12 -46.05
N HIS A 342 -52.49 15.51 -46.02
CA HIS A 342 -51.80 16.09 -47.18
C HIS A 342 -51.65 15.11 -48.33
N VAL A 343 -51.29 13.85 -48.06
CA VAL A 343 -51.25 12.77 -49.07
C VAL A 343 -52.61 12.61 -49.76
N ASN A 344 -53.69 12.59 -48.99
CA ASN A 344 -55.04 12.49 -49.55
C ASN A 344 -55.45 13.74 -50.34
N PHE A 345 -55.05 14.94 -49.89
CA PHE A 345 -55.27 16.18 -50.61
C PHE A 345 -54.55 16.18 -51.97
N VAL A 346 -53.28 15.76 -52.03
CA VAL A 346 -52.52 15.63 -53.28
C VAL A 346 -53.15 14.58 -54.19
N ARG A 347 -53.58 13.44 -53.64
CA ARG A 347 -54.28 12.37 -54.37
C ARG A 347 -55.59 12.87 -55.00
N GLN A 348 -56.34 13.72 -54.29
CA GLN A 348 -57.58 14.31 -54.79
C GLN A 348 -57.29 15.31 -55.92
N ARG A 349 -56.28 16.17 -55.76
CA ARG A 349 -55.85 17.11 -56.80
C ARG A 349 -55.38 16.40 -58.07
N ILE A 350 -54.68 15.28 -57.95
CA ILE A 350 -54.28 14.43 -59.08
C ILE A 350 -55.50 13.83 -59.80
N ARG A 351 -56.54 13.42 -59.07
CA ARG A 351 -57.78 12.90 -59.68
C ARG A 351 -58.54 13.98 -60.44
N GLU A 352 -58.55 15.22 -59.94
CA GLU A 352 -59.15 16.37 -60.64
C GLU A 352 -58.43 16.68 -61.96
N TYR A 353 -57.10 16.52 -62.02
CA TYR A 353 -56.34 16.63 -63.27
C TYR A 353 -56.61 15.51 -64.29
N ARG A 354 -57.13 14.36 -63.85
CA ARG A 354 -57.48 13.22 -64.72
C ARG A 354 -58.92 13.28 -65.25
N GLY A 355 -59.74 14.19 -64.71
CA GLY A 355 -61.15 14.38 -65.06
C GLY A 355 -61.42 15.56 -66.01
N ARG A 356 -60.36 16.27 -66.43
CA ARG A 356 -60.35 17.17 -67.60
C ARG A 356 -59.59 16.48 -68.72
#